data_AF-E8ZI74-F1
#
_entry.id   AF-E8ZI74-F1
#
_cell.length_a   1.000
_cell.length_b   1.000
_cell.length_c   1.000
_cell.angle_alpha   90.00
_cell.angle_beta   90.00
_cell.angle_gamma   90.00
#
_symmetry.space_group_name_H-M   'P 1'
#
loop_
_entity.id
_entity.type
_entity.pdbx_description
1 polymer ?
#
loop_
_entity_poly.entity_id
_entity_poly.type
_entity_poly.pdbx_seq_one_letter_code
_entity_poly.pdbx_strand_id
1 'polypeptide(L)'
;MNVFRALLGVGALGATAAGVFFGLGVKEKDDKYSIQMTKYRNVATKTRSSISSNNAINNIQLVVMDPESEKWDTWWKGLTTYKREHVSKIVPSDVVDGNWTKFRDWCFGKMEERQDDLKSVDIFTYFSDTSTGTDEKLLWPLCVPTAYEIK
;
A
#
# COMPACT_ATOMS: atom_id res chain seq x y z
N MET A 1 10.69 -46.27 -21.91
CA MET A 1 11.29 -45.50 -20.79
C MET A 1 12.05 -44.31 -21.37
N ASN A 2 11.80 -43.13 -20.80
CA ASN A 2 12.25 -41.77 -21.10
C ASN A 2 13.44 -41.53 -22.05
N VAL A 3 13.23 -40.71 -23.09
CA VAL A 3 14.20 -39.69 -23.56
C VAL A 3 13.42 -38.48 -24.10
N PHE A 4 13.06 -37.53 -23.24
CA PHE A 4 12.78 -36.16 -23.66
C PHE A 4 14.10 -35.41 -23.72
N ARG A 5 14.61 -35.13 -24.92
CA ARG A 5 15.65 -34.12 -25.16
C ARG A 5 15.29 -33.28 -26.37
N ALA A 6 14.92 -32.05 -26.04
CA ALA A 6 15.24 -30.77 -26.69
C ALA A 6 15.11 -30.64 -28.21
N LEU A 7 14.34 -29.64 -28.61
CA LEU A 7 14.68 -28.80 -29.76
C LEU A 7 14.37 -27.33 -29.40
N LEU A 8 15.30 -26.72 -28.67
CA LEU A 8 15.54 -25.28 -28.75
C LEU A 8 16.19 -25.03 -30.12
N GLY A 9 15.35 -24.77 -31.12
CA GLY A 9 15.78 -24.33 -32.44
C GLY A 9 15.44 -22.86 -32.60
N VAL A 10 16.47 -22.02 -32.72
CA VAL A 10 16.37 -20.66 -33.26
C VAL A 10 15.79 -20.76 -34.67
N GLY A 11 14.65 -20.13 -34.92
CA GLY A 11 14.01 -20.15 -36.24
C GLY A 11 12.84 -19.16 -36.29
N ALA A 12 12.95 -18.20 -37.20
CA ALA A 12 11.98 -17.15 -37.44
C ALA A 12 10.65 -17.69 -38.02
N LEU A 13 9.60 -16.90 -37.82
CA LEU A 13 8.36 -16.81 -38.62
C LEU A 13 7.34 -17.97 -38.56
N GLY A 14 6.18 -17.66 -37.94
CA GLY A 14 4.89 -17.90 -38.58
C GLY A 14 4.00 -19.02 -38.02
N ALA A 15 2.74 -18.65 -37.74
CA ALA A 15 1.55 -19.48 -37.47
C ALA A 15 1.52 -20.14 -36.06
N THR A 16 0.49 -20.00 -35.22
CA THR A 16 -0.94 -19.79 -35.42
C THR A 16 -1.50 -18.98 -34.24
N ALA A 17 -2.01 -17.76 -34.47
CA ALA A 17 -2.67 -16.95 -33.43
C ALA A 17 -4.13 -17.39 -33.25
N ALA A 18 -4.34 -18.62 -32.81
CA ALA A 18 -5.63 -19.12 -32.33
C ALA A 18 -5.35 -20.11 -31.21
N GLY A 19 -5.18 -19.61 -29.97
CA GLY A 19 -5.02 -20.50 -28.81
C GLY A 19 -4.29 -19.94 -27.58
N VAL A 20 -3.73 -18.73 -27.60
CA VAL A 20 -3.01 -18.17 -26.44
C VAL A 20 -3.65 -16.85 -25.97
N PHE A 21 -4.94 -16.86 -25.67
CA PHE A 21 -5.59 -15.70 -25.02
C PHE A 21 -5.87 -15.90 -23.53
N PHE A 22 -5.84 -17.13 -23.02
CA PHE A 22 -6.04 -17.38 -21.59
C PHE A 22 -4.80 -17.12 -20.72
N GLY A 23 -3.58 -17.17 -21.29
CA GLY A 23 -2.32 -16.93 -20.56
C GLY A 23 -1.80 -15.50 -20.60
N LEU A 24 -2.04 -14.76 -21.69
CA LEU A 24 -1.55 -13.39 -21.84
C LEU A 24 -2.26 -12.41 -20.90
N GLY A 25 -3.57 -12.55 -20.72
CA GLY A 25 -4.35 -11.70 -19.81
C GLY A 25 -4.09 -11.98 -18.32
N VAL A 26 -3.71 -13.22 -17.97
CA VAL A 26 -3.28 -13.57 -16.60
C VAL A 26 -1.88 -12.99 -16.34
N LYS A 27 -0.94 -13.19 -17.27
CA LYS A 27 0.41 -12.65 -17.17
C LYS A 27 0.42 -11.12 -17.11
N GLU A 28 -0.37 -10.43 -17.93
CA GLU A 28 -0.48 -8.97 -17.88
C GLU A 28 -1.04 -8.46 -16.54
N LYS A 29 -1.99 -9.18 -15.93
CA LYS A 29 -2.54 -8.85 -14.61
C LYS A 29 -1.52 -9.10 -13.50
N ASP A 30 -0.82 -10.22 -13.54
CA ASP A 30 0.23 -10.57 -12.58
C ASP A 30 1.40 -9.58 -12.66
N ASP A 31 1.79 -9.18 -13.87
CA ASP A 31 2.83 -8.16 -14.09
C ASP A 31 2.40 -6.81 -13.52
N LYS A 32 1.16 -6.38 -13.77
CA LYS A 32 0.61 -5.13 -13.18
C LYS A 32 0.57 -5.18 -11.65
N TYR A 33 0.14 -6.30 -11.08
CA TYR A 33 0.13 -6.50 -9.63
C TYR A 33 1.54 -6.43 -9.04
N SER A 34 2.50 -7.15 -9.64
CA SER A 34 3.89 -7.17 -9.21
C SER A 34 4.53 -5.78 -9.27
N ILE A 35 4.29 -5.03 -10.35
CA ILE A 35 4.76 -3.64 -10.49
C ILE A 35 4.15 -2.75 -9.40
N GLN A 36 2.84 -2.87 -9.15
CA GLN A 36 2.15 -2.10 -8.12
C GLN A 36 2.70 -2.41 -6.71
N MET A 37 2.87 -3.68 -6.37
CA MET A 37 3.44 -4.07 -5.07
C MET A 37 4.89 -3.61 -4.92
N THR A 38 5.67 -3.66 -6.00
CA THR A 38 7.04 -3.10 -6.01
C THR A 38 7.03 -1.60 -5.76
N LYS A 39 6.12 -0.86 -6.40
CA LYS A 39 5.92 0.57 -6.13
C LYS A 39 5.58 0.82 -4.66
N TYR A 40 4.64 0.06 -4.09
CA TYR A 40 4.22 0.20 -2.70
C TYR A 40 5.34 -0.12 -1.72
N ARG A 41 6.15 -1.15 -1.98
CA ARG A 41 7.35 -1.43 -1.18
C ARG A 41 8.36 -0.29 -1.21
N ASN A 42 8.55 0.34 -2.38
CA ASN A 42 9.44 1.50 -2.48
C ASN A 42 8.91 2.70 -1.68
N VAL A 43 7.60 2.97 -1.74
CA VAL A 43 6.96 3.99 -0.91
C VAL A 43 7.15 3.65 0.57
N ALA A 44 6.86 2.41 0.97
CA ALA A 44 7.03 1.95 2.35
C ALA A 44 8.45 2.17 2.86
N THR A 45 9.45 1.80 2.06
CA THR A 45 10.87 1.97 2.39
C THR A 45 11.23 3.44 2.58
N LYS A 46 10.78 4.32 1.67
CA LYS A 46 11.01 5.78 1.80
C LYS A 46 10.34 6.36 3.04
N THR A 47 9.08 5.98 3.31
CA THR A 47 8.35 6.40 4.51
C THR A 47 9.08 5.94 5.78
N ARG A 48 9.47 4.67 5.86
CA ARG A 48 10.23 4.13 7.02
C ARG A 48 11.54 4.86 7.23
N SER A 49 12.30 5.09 6.14
CA SER A 49 13.55 5.85 6.20
C SER A 49 13.31 7.25 6.76
N SER A 50 12.30 7.97 6.26
CA SER A 50 11.98 9.32 6.71
C SER A 50 11.59 9.35 8.19
N ILE A 51 10.73 8.43 8.63
CA ILE A 51 10.35 8.28 10.04
C ILE A 51 11.58 8.00 10.91
N SER A 52 12.44 7.06 10.52
CA SER A 52 13.63 6.71 11.30
C SER A 52 14.64 7.86 11.42
N SER A 53 14.72 8.71 10.39
CA SER A 53 15.61 9.87 10.35
C SER A 53 15.06 11.09 11.09
N ASN A 54 13.78 11.09 11.44
CA ASN A 54 13.12 12.22 12.09
C ASN A 54 13.03 11.99 13.60
N ASN A 55 13.86 12.73 14.37
CA ASN A 55 13.94 12.64 15.83
C ASN A 55 12.63 12.96 16.56
N ALA A 56 11.70 13.68 15.93
CA ALA A 56 10.42 13.99 16.54
C ALA A 56 9.47 12.78 16.56
N ILE A 57 9.58 11.85 15.60
CA ILE A 57 8.60 10.76 15.41
C ILE A 57 9.19 9.35 15.44
N ASN A 58 10.52 9.21 15.39
CA ASN A 58 11.18 7.90 15.42
C ASN A 58 10.88 7.09 16.70
N ASN A 59 10.53 7.76 17.81
CA ASN A 59 10.19 7.13 19.09
C ASN A 59 8.72 6.71 19.23
N ILE A 60 7.85 7.07 18.27
CA ILE A 60 6.38 6.86 18.36
C ILE A 60 5.98 5.42 17.98
N GLN A 61 6.94 4.55 17.65
CA GLN A 61 6.69 3.16 17.22
C GLN A 61 5.68 3.07 16.06
N LEU A 62 5.81 3.98 15.09
CA LEU A 62 5.01 4.02 13.87
C LEU A 62 5.29 2.80 12.99
N VAL A 63 4.24 2.19 12.45
CA VAL A 63 4.33 0.98 11.65
C VAL A 63 3.88 1.28 10.22
N VAL A 64 4.85 1.30 9.33
CA VAL A 64 4.59 1.25 7.89
C VAL A 64 4.39 -0.23 7.53
N MET A 65 3.15 -0.63 7.27
CA MET A 65 2.81 -2.03 6.94
C MET A 65 3.37 -2.46 5.57
N ASP A 66 3.72 -3.73 5.45
CA ASP A 66 4.02 -4.31 4.14
C ASP A 66 2.74 -4.33 3.26
N PRO A 67 2.80 -4.00 1.96
CA PRO A 67 1.61 -3.96 1.11
C PRO A 67 0.87 -5.30 0.97
N GLU A 68 1.55 -6.42 1.21
CA GLU A 68 0.94 -7.76 1.17
C GLU A 68 0.66 -8.32 2.56
N SER A 69 0.77 -7.49 3.61
CA SER A 69 0.48 -7.93 4.98
C SER A 69 -1.02 -8.16 5.21
N GLU A 70 -1.35 -9.30 5.80
CA GLU A 70 -2.71 -9.60 6.29
C GLU A 70 -3.21 -8.60 7.35
N LYS A 71 -2.29 -7.88 8.00
CA LYS A 71 -2.60 -6.84 8.99
C LYS A 71 -3.46 -5.70 8.44
N TRP A 72 -3.44 -5.47 7.13
CA TRP A 72 -4.32 -4.48 6.50
C TRP A 72 -5.80 -4.79 6.71
N ASP A 73 -6.19 -6.07 6.64
CA ASP A 73 -7.58 -6.47 6.84
C ASP A 73 -8.02 -6.26 8.29
N THR A 74 -7.19 -6.69 9.25
CA THR A 74 -7.45 -6.46 10.69
C THR A 74 -7.55 -4.97 11.01
N TRP A 75 -6.61 -4.17 10.50
CA TRP A 75 -6.61 -2.73 10.71
C TRP A 75 -7.85 -2.07 10.10
N TRP A 76 -8.20 -2.44 8.88
CA TRP A 76 -9.39 -1.92 8.20
C TRP A 76 -10.68 -2.25 8.94
N LYS A 77 -10.82 -3.48 9.44
CA LYS A 77 -11.96 -3.87 10.30
C LYS A 77 -12.01 -3.06 11.59
N GLY A 78 -10.87 -2.83 12.24
CA GLY A 78 -10.78 -1.99 13.43
C GLY A 78 -11.24 -0.56 13.15
N LEU A 79 -10.72 0.04 12.08
CA LEU A 79 -11.09 1.39 11.64
C LEU A 79 -12.59 1.52 11.32
N THR A 80 -13.14 0.59 10.55
CA THR A 80 -14.56 0.62 10.16
C THR A 80 -15.52 0.24 11.28
N THR A 81 -15.04 -0.41 12.35
CA THR A 81 -15.85 -0.74 13.53
C THR A 81 -15.84 0.40 14.55
N TYR A 82 -14.66 0.94 14.88
CA TYR A 82 -14.49 1.84 16.02
C TYR A 82 -14.26 3.30 15.63
N LYS A 83 -13.82 3.57 14.40
CA LYS A 83 -13.46 4.92 13.93
C LYS A 83 -14.18 5.30 12.62
N ARG A 84 -15.29 4.63 12.27
CA ARG A 84 -15.94 4.81 10.95
C ARG A 84 -16.31 6.24 10.63
N GLU A 85 -16.88 6.97 11.60
CA GLU A 85 -17.26 8.37 11.41
C GLU A 85 -16.04 9.23 11.09
N HIS A 86 -14.93 8.99 11.79
CA HIS A 86 -13.67 9.70 11.57
C HIS A 86 -13.07 9.36 10.20
N VAL A 87 -13.03 8.06 9.86
CA VAL A 87 -12.56 7.58 8.54
C VAL A 87 -13.38 8.18 7.41
N SER A 88 -14.70 8.27 7.55
CA SER A 88 -15.61 8.77 6.50
C SER A 88 -15.48 10.28 6.24
N LYS A 89 -14.85 11.04 7.13
CA LYS A 89 -14.56 12.48 6.94
C LYS A 89 -13.33 12.70 6.07
N ILE A 90 -12.38 11.77 6.09
CA ILE A 90 -11.04 11.94 5.49
C ILE A 90 -10.86 11.07 4.25
N VAL A 91 -11.40 9.86 4.29
CA VAL A 91 -11.24 8.84 3.26
C VAL A 91 -12.42 8.93 2.29
N PRO A 92 -12.18 8.95 0.96
CA PRO A 92 -13.23 8.94 -0.04
C PRO A 92 -14.22 7.80 0.17
N SER A 93 -15.51 8.05 -0.06
CA SER A 93 -16.58 7.08 0.20
C SER A 93 -16.41 5.77 -0.58
N ASP A 94 -15.83 5.81 -1.79
CA ASP A 94 -15.59 4.61 -2.61
C ASP A 94 -14.50 3.68 -2.04
N VAL A 95 -13.63 4.23 -1.18
CA VAL A 95 -12.63 3.50 -0.40
C VAL A 95 -13.26 2.99 0.90
N VAL A 96 -14.08 3.82 1.57
CA VAL A 96 -14.78 3.44 2.82
C VAL A 96 -15.79 2.32 2.62
N ASP A 97 -16.55 2.36 1.53
CA ASP A 97 -17.48 1.31 1.14
C ASP A 97 -16.78 0.17 0.39
N GLY A 98 -15.46 0.31 0.20
CA GLY A 98 -14.58 -0.68 -0.40
C GLY A 98 -14.16 -1.80 0.56
N ASN A 99 -13.07 -2.45 0.18
CA ASN A 99 -12.39 -3.45 1.02
C ASN A 99 -11.03 -2.91 1.48
N TRP A 100 -10.35 -3.68 2.33
CA TRP A 100 -9.02 -3.33 2.83
C TRP A 100 -7.99 -3.10 1.72
N THR A 101 -8.13 -3.73 0.54
CA THR A 101 -7.21 -3.51 -0.60
C THR A 101 -7.34 -2.11 -1.18
N LYS A 102 -8.57 -1.58 -1.31
CA LYS A 102 -8.78 -0.19 -1.74
C LYS A 102 -8.23 0.80 -0.72
N PHE A 103 -8.44 0.52 0.57
CA PHE A 103 -7.92 1.35 1.65
C PHE A 103 -6.38 1.36 1.66
N ARG A 104 -5.75 0.18 1.55
CA ARG A 104 -4.31 0.04 1.38
C ARG A 104 -3.79 0.85 0.19
N ASP A 105 -4.41 0.68 -0.97
CA ASP A 105 -3.98 1.33 -2.21
C ASP A 105 -4.07 2.86 -2.09
N TRP A 106 -5.17 3.35 -1.49
CA TRP A 106 -5.34 4.76 -1.15
C TRP A 106 -4.24 5.25 -0.20
N CYS A 107 -3.94 4.48 0.86
CA CYS A 107 -2.89 4.82 1.81
C CYS A 107 -1.51 4.91 1.16
N PHE A 108 -1.14 3.99 0.28
CA PHE A 108 0.13 4.10 -0.45
C PHE A 108 0.17 5.27 -1.41
N GLY A 109 -0.93 5.59 -2.09
CA GLY A 109 -1.03 6.79 -2.91
C GLY A 109 -0.80 8.06 -2.08
N LYS A 110 -1.46 8.16 -0.93
CA LYS A 110 -1.32 9.32 -0.05
C LYS A 110 0.04 9.43 0.63
N MET A 111 0.64 8.32 1.06
CA MET A 111 2.01 8.31 1.56
C MET A 111 3.03 8.72 0.50
N GLU A 112 2.79 8.42 -0.77
CA GLU A 112 3.66 8.86 -1.87
C GLU A 112 3.50 10.37 -2.13
N GLU A 113 2.26 10.85 -2.22
CA GLU A 113 1.93 12.27 -2.44
C GLU A 113 2.48 13.18 -1.32
N ARG A 114 2.54 12.66 -0.09
CA ARG A 114 2.80 13.47 1.11
C ARG A 114 4.12 13.18 1.81
N GLN A 115 5.09 12.56 1.13
CA GLN A 115 6.42 12.27 1.73
C GLN A 115 7.07 13.49 2.40
N ASP A 116 6.81 14.70 1.90
CA ASP A 116 7.39 15.93 2.45
C ASP A 116 6.83 16.30 3.82
N ASP A 117 5.64 15.83 4.21
CA ASP A 117 5.09 16.01 5.56
C ASP A 117 6.07 15.47 6.61
N LEU A 118 6.69 14.32 6.34
CA LEU A 118 7.61 13.62 7.25
C LEU A 118 8.93 14.38 7.49
N LYS A 119 9.20 15.43 6.71
CA LYS A 119 10.35 16.33 6.89
C LYS A 119 10.00 17.55 7.75
N SER A 120 8.72 17.75 8.07
CA SER A 120 8.25 18.89 8.86
C SER A 120 8.75 18.83 10.31
N VAL A 121 9.02 20.00 10.87
CA VAL A 121 9.40 20.17 12.28
C VAL A 121 8.19 19.94 13.20
N ASP A 122 6.98 20.26 12.72
CA ASP A 122 5.72 20.10 13.47
C ASP A 122 5.01 18.77 13.17
N ILE A 123 5.76 17.77 12.69
CA ILE A 123 5.21 16.50 12.21
C ILE A 123 4.36 15.76 13.26
N PHE A 124 4.62 16.00 14.55
CA PHE A 124 3.83 15.44 15.66
C PHE A 124 2.35 15.80 15.56
N THR A 125 2.03 16.98 15.01
CA THR A 125 0.64 17.44 14.84
C THR A 125 -0.15 16.62 13.81
N TYR A 126 0.55 15.92 12.90
CA TYR A 126 -0.09 15.01 11.94
C TYR A 126 -0.40 13.65 12.56
N PHE A 127 0.23 13.31 13.70
CA PHE A 127 0.01 12.03 14.39
C PHE A 127 -0.82 12.17 15.68
N SER A 128 -1.19 13.41 16.06
CA SER A 128 -2.01 13.68 17.23
C SER A 128 -3.51 13.74 16.90
N ASP A 129 -4.28 12.84 17.51
CA ASP A 129 -5.76 12.75 17.41
C ASP A 129 -6.49 13.98 18.00
N THR A 130 -5.76 14.91 18.61
CA THR A 130 -6.28 16.15 19.21
C THR A 130 -6.36 17.31 18.22
N SER A 131 -5.92 17.13 16.97
CA SER A 131 -5.89 18.25 16.03
C SER A 131 -7.30 18.58 15.55
N THR A 132 -7.73 19.79 15.86
CA THR A 132 -8.69 20.59 15.07
C THR A 132 -8.14 20.91 13.66
N GLY A 133 -7.22 20.08 13.16
CA GLY A 133 -6.54 20.25 11.90
C GLY A 133 -7.47 19.87 10.76
N THR A 134 -7.38 20.64 9.68
CA THR A 134 -7.95 20.31 8.37
C THR A 134 -7.68 18.85 8.02
N ASP A 135 -8.66 18.17 7.39
CA ASP A 135 -8.71 16.72 7.07
C ASP A 135 -7.37 16.13 6.55
N GLU A 136 -6.56 16.97 5.95
CA GLU A 136 -5.20 16.77 5.49
C GLU A 136 -4.19 16.28 6.54
N LYS A 137 -4.34 16.65 7.81
CA LYS A 137 -3.40 16.29 8.88
C LYS A 137 -3.68 14.92 9.50
N LEU A 138 -4.88 14.38 9.32
CA LEU A 138 -5.34 13.14 9.95
C LEU A 138 -5.11 11.89 9.09
N LEU A 139 -4.49 12.04 7.92
CA LEU A 139 -4.11 10.94 7.03
C LEU A 139 -3.17 9.93 7.71
N TRP A 140 -2.10 10.45 8.33
CA TRP A 140 -0.98 9.63 8.74
C TRP A 140 -1.32 8.57 9.80
N PRO A 141 -2.14 8.85 10.82
CA PRO A 141 -2.62 7.84 11.77
C PRO A 141 -3.42 6.72 11.12
N LEU A 142 -4.12 6.99 10.01
CA LEU A 142 -4.89 5.98 9.29
C LEU A 142 -3.97 5.03 8.49
N CYS A 143 -2.91 5.56 7.88
CA CYS A 143 -2.05 4.81 6.95
C CYS A 143 -0.76 4.30 7.56
N VAL A 144 -0.30 4.92 8.64
CA VAL A 144 0.88 4.57 9.42
C VAL A 144 0.48 4.55 10.90
N PRO A 145 -0.28 3.53 11.32
CA PRO A 145 -0.73 3.40 12.70
C PRO A 145 0.43 3.08 13.64
N THR A 146 0.17 3.17 14.93
CA THR A 146 1.15 2.76 15.95
C THR A 146 1.21 1.24 16.08
N ALA A 147 2.33 0.71 16.60
CA ALA A 147 2.48 -0.71 16.87
C ALA A 147 1.44 -1.27 17.87
N TYR A 148 0.79 -0.41 18.66
CA TYR A 148 -0.29 -0.79 19.57
C TYR A 148 -1.63 -1.02 18.87
N GLU A 149 -1.86 -0.33 17.76
CA GLU A 149 -3.13 -0.35 17.02
C GLU A 149 -3.25 -1.54 16.04
N ILE A 150 -2.14 -2.20 15.73
CA ILE A 150 -2.09 -3.37 14.82
C ILE A 150 -1.72 -4.67 15.56
N LYS A 151 -2.06 -4.76 16.85
CA LYS A 151 -1.87 -5.97 17.65
C LYS A 151 -2.95 -7.01 17.38
#